data_AF-A0A9R1JEZ8-F1
#
_entry.id   AF-A0A9R1JEZ8-F1
#
_cell.length_a   1.000
_cell.length_b   1.000
_cell.length_c   1.000
_cell.angle_alpha   90.00
_cell.angle_beta   90.00
_cell.angle_gamma   90.00
#
_symmetry.space_group_name_H-M   'P 1'
#
loop_
_entity.id
_entity.type
_entity.pdbx_description
1 polymer ?
#
loop_
_entity_poly.entity_id
_entity_poly.type
_entity_poly.pdbx_seq_one_letter_code
_entity_poly.pdbx_strand_id
1 'polypeptide(L)'
;DPRDCEHEFMLQQALAVAGFFTAYPCVFQCLTKLRLYNVRFAERDMQHLLFDSCKQLEQLFLFHCDVGDSSVWQINAPDSKLRILEVRMSCLKRIEVLCLPKLKHLYWDEWYCFEAPLRFGSVPSLKGLCLICCATIDHQEFCLSQVLHGTRNIHTL
;
A
#
# COMPACT_ATOMS: atom_id res chain seq x y z
N ASP A 1 -6.43 10.02 -24.79
CA ASP A 1 -5.42 10.74 -23.98
C ASP A 1 -4.32 9.75 -23.61
N PRO A 2 -3.02 10.10 -23.56
CA PRO A 2 -1.97 9.19 -23.08
C PRO A 2 -2.29 8.53 -21.72
N ARG A 3 -3.05 9.23 -20.86
CA ARG A 3 -3.54 8.74 -19.58
C ARG A 3 -4.58 7.61 -19.71
N ASP A 4 -5.36 7.61 -20.79
CA ASP A 4 -6.34 6.54 -21.05
C ASP A 4 -5.62 5.23 -21.41
N CYS A 5 -4.52 5.30 -22.16
CA CYS A 5 -3.72 4.13 -22.54
C CYS A 5 -3.00 3.51 -21.33
N GLU A 6 -2.49 4.35 -20.43
CA GLU A 6 -1.87 3.91 -19.18
C GLU A 6 -2.90 3.24 -18.26
N HIS A 7 -4.09 3.83 -18.16
CA HIS A 7 -5.19 3.27 -17.37
C HIS A 7 -5.63 1.89 -17.89
N GLU A 8 -5.81 1.75 -19.21
CA GLU A 8 -6.16 0.47 -19.83
C GLU A 8 -5.07 -0.59 -19.61
N PHE A 9 -3.79 -0.21 -19.68
CA PHE A 9 -2.67 -1.10 -19.40
C PHE A 9 -2.69 -1.60 -17.94
N MET A 10 -2.89 -0.71 -16.97
CA MET A 10 -2.95 -1.09 -15.56
C MET A 10 -4.14 -2.01 -15.25
N LEU A 11 -5.27 -1.81 -15.94
CA LEU A 11 -6.44 -2.68 -15.85
C LEU A 11 -6.11 -4.09 -16.39
N GLN A 12 -5.49 -4.19 -17.56
CA GLN A 12 -5.05 -5.48 -18.11
C GLN A 12 -4.07 -6.19 -17.17
N GLN A 13 -3.15 -5.43 -16.56
CA GLN A 13 -2.20 -5.97 -15.60
C GLN A 13 -2.89 -6.50 -14.34
N ALA A 14 -3.91 -5.79 -13.82
CA ALA A 14 -4.73 -6.26 -12.71
C ALA A 14 -5.46 -7.57 -13.05
N LEU A 15 -6.04 -7.69 -14.25
CA LEU A 15 -6.68 -8.91 -14.72
C LEU A 15 -5.69 -10.08 -14.81
N ALA A 16 -4.48 -9.85 -15.33
CA ALA A 16 -3.44 -10.85 -15.41
C ALA A 16 -3.01 -11.34 -14.01
N VAL A 17 -2.83 -10.41 -13.06
CA VAL A 17 -2.49 -10.75 -11.67
C VAL A 17 -3.62 -11.56 -11.04
N ALA A 18 -4.87 -11.10 -11.10
CA ALA A 18 -6.02 -11.83 -10.54
C ALA A 18 -6.17 -13.23 -11.17
N GLY A 19 -5.95 -13.35 -12.48
CA GLY A 19 -5.93 -14.64 -13.18
C GLY A 19 -4.82 -15.56 -12.66
N PHE A 20 -3.63 -15.03 -12.41
CA PHE A 20 -2.50 -15.79 -11.88
C PHE A 20 -2.76 -16.28 -10.43
N PHE A 21 -3.37 -15.45 -9.58
CA PHE A 21 -3.84 -15.85 -8.25
C PHE A 21 -4.86 -16.99 -8.31
N THR A 22 -5.78 -16.93 -9.27
CA THR A 22 -6.83 -17.93 -9.47
C THR A 22 -6.27 -19.26 -10.00
N ALA A 23 -5.33 -19.21 -10.95
CA ALA A 23 -4.77 -20.38 -11.59
C ALA A 23 -3.80 -21.16 -10.67
N TYR A 24 -3.11 -20.47 -9.76
CA TYR A 24 -2.04 -21.06 -8.95
C TYR A 24 -2.14 -20.72 -7.44
N PRO A 25 -3.27 -21.00 -6.77
CA PRO A 25 -3.51 -20.57 -5.40
C PRO A 25 -2.46 -21.09 -4.41
N CYS A 26 -1.95 -22.32 -4.62
CA CYS A 26 -0.94 -22.93 -3.74
C CYS A 26 0.39 -22.18 -3.73
N VAL A 27 0.76 -21.49 -4.82
CA VAL A 27 2.02 -20.72 -4.89
C VAL A 27 1.98 -19.53 -3.94
N PHE A 28 0.82 -18.88 -3.83
CA PHE A 28 0.63 -17.69 -3.00
C PHE A 28 0.54 -18.00 -1.51
N GLN A 29 0.12 -19.21 -1.15
CA GLN A 29 0.06 -19.64 0.24
C GLN A 29 1.44 -19.67 0.91
N CYS A 30 2.52 -19.79 0.15
CA CYS A 30 3.90 -19.82 0.67
C CYS A 30 4.69 -18.55 0.34
N LEU A 31 4.10 -17.60 -0.39
CA LEU A 31 4.80 -16.42 -0.88
C LEU A 31 5.11 -15.48 0.29
N THR A 32 6.40 -15.19 0.50
CA THR A 32 6.88 -14.29 1.56
C THR A 32 7.16 -12.88 1.05
N LYS A 33 7.33 -12.72 -0.27
CA LYS A 33 7.67 -11.45 -0.91
C LYS A 33 6.92 -11.28 -2.21
N LEU A 34 6.23 -10.15 -2.37
CA LEU A 34 5.49 -9.81 -3.58
C LEU A 34 5.84 -8.41 -4.04
N ARG A 35 6.10 -8.28 -5.34
CA ARG A 35 6.27 -6.99 -6.01
C ARG A 35 5.24 -6.87 -7.11
N LEU A 36 4.52 -5.76 -7.14
CA LEU A 36 3.54 -5.44 -8.16
C LEU A 36 3.93 -4.14 -8.84
N TYR A 37 3.75 -4.11 -10.16
CA TYR A 37 4.09 -2.99 -11.02
C TYR A 37 2.88 -2.67 -11.87
N ASN A 38 2.49 -1.39 -11.95
CA ASN A 38 1.43 -0.94 -12.85
C ASN A 38 0.10 -1.66 -12.62
N VAL A 39 -0.32 -1.83 -11.36
CA VAL A 39 -1.57 -2.54 -11.01
C VAL A 39 -2.57 -1.58 -10.38
N ARG A 40 -3.82 -1.63 -10.85
CA ARG A 40 -4.97 -0.93 -10.27
C ARG A 40 -5.76 -1.85 -9.34
N PHE A 41 -5.86 -1.47 -8.06
CA PHE A 41 -6.45 -2.29 -6.99
C PHE A 41 -7.95 -2.06 -6.80
N ALA A 42 -8.51 -0.99 -7.39
CA ALA A 42 -9.96 -0.78 -7.41
C ALA A 42 -10.70 -1.94 -8.09
N GLU A 43 -9.99 -2.69 -8.94
CA GLU A 43 -10.52 -3.80 -9.70
C GLU A 43 -10.49 -5.09 -8.89
N ARG A 44 -11.49 -5.94 -9.10
CA ARG A 44 -11.48 -7.37 -8.73
C ARG A 44 -11.13 -7.69 -7.28
N ASP A 45 -11.35 -6.73 -6.39
CA ASP A 45 -11.11 -6.89 -4.96
C ASP A 45 -9.68 -7.32 -4.63
N MET A 46 -8.72 -6.65 -5.27
CA MET A 46 -7.29 -6.95 -5.13
C MET A 46 -6.78 -6.86 -3.69
N GLN A 47 -7.43 -6.07 -2.83
CA GLN A 47 -7.09 -6.00 -1.40
C GLN A 47 -7.33 -7.35 -0.72
N HIS A 48 -8.52 -7.92 -0.91
CA HIS A 48 -8.84 -9.25 -0.42
C HIS A 48 -7.92 -10.31 -1.04
N LEU A 49 -7.64 -10.23 -2.35
CA LEU A 49 -6.69 -11.15 -3.00
C LEU A 49 -5.29 -11.13 -2.35
N LEU A 50 -4.78 -9.95 -2.02
CA LEU A 50 -3.43 -9.80 -1.47
C LEU A 50 -3.31 -10.26 -0.02
N PHE A 51 -4.26 -9.88 0.82
CA PHE A 51 -4.18 -10.14 2.25
C PHE A 51 -4.78 -11.50 2.65
N ASP A 52 -5.77 -12.01 1.90
CA ASP A 52 -6.43 -13.29 2.23
C ASP A 52 -5.72 -14.50 1.57
N SER A 53 -5.16 -14.31 0.36
CA SER A 53 -4.49 -15.40 -0.37
C SER A 53 -3.03 -15.58 0.06
N CYS A 54 -2.30 -14.49 0.33
CA CYS A 54 -0.88 -14.54 0.66
C CYS A 54 -0.62 -14.60 2.18
N LYS A 55 -1.05 -15.67 2.84
CA LYS A 55 -0.98 -15.81 4.31
C LYS A 55 0.44 -15.76 4.91
N GLN A 56 1.47 -15.97 4.10
CA GLN A 56 2.88 -15.93 4.52
C GLN A 56 3.60 -14.65 4.08
N LEU A 57 2.90 -13.69 3.49
CA LEU A 57 3.51 -12.48 2.95
C LEU A 57 4.11 -11.63 4.05
N GLU A 58 5.42 -11.43 3.98
CA GLU A 58 6.17 -10.58 4.91
C GLU A 58 6.55 -9.24 4.28
N GLN A 59 6.65 -9.16 2.95
CA GLN A 59 7.10 -7.97 2.25
C GLN A 59 6.26 -7.70 1.01
N LEU A 60 5.66 -6.52 0.93
CA LEU A 60 4.88 -6.05 -0.20
C LEU A 60 5.50 -4.78 -0.75
N PHE A 61 5.77 -4.78 -2.06
CA PHE A 61 6.29 -3.62 -2.78
C PHE A 61 5.35 -3.27 -3.93
N LEU A 62 4.86 -2.05 -3.93
CA LEU A 62 3.96 -1.52 -4.94
C LEU A 62 4.66 -0.40 -5.69
N PHE A 63 4.80 -0.55 -7.00
CA PHE A 63 5.43 0.42 -7.87
C PHE A 63 4.43 0.86 -8.92
N HIS A 64 4.14 2.16 -8.95
CA HIS A 64 3.20 2.72 -9.90
C HIS A 64 1.83 2.01 -9.86
N CYS A 65 1.30 1.83 -8.65
CA CYS A 65 0.00 1.22 -8.41
C CYS A 65 -1.02 2.30 -8.04
N ASP A 66 -2.30 2.02 -8.28
CA ASP A 66 -3.41 2.85 -7.79
C ASP A 66 -4.44 1.98 -7.05
N VAL A 67 -5.31 2.60 -6.24
CA VAL A 67 -6.50 1.93 -5.66
C VAL A 67 -7.81 2.56 -6.17
N GLY A 68 -7.79 3.11 -7.38
CA GLY A 68 -8.79 4.02 -7.91
C GLY A 68 -8.37 5.48 -7.80
N ASP A 69 -8.99 6.34 -8.61
CA ASP A 69 -8.58 7.74 -8.82
C ASP A 69 -8.47 8.50 -7.49
N SER A 70 -7.23 8.77 -7.05
CA SER A 70 -6.93 9.43 -5.77
C SER A 70 -7.72 8.87 -4.60
N SER A 71 -7.83 7.54 -4.53
CA SER A 71 -8.59 6.86 -3.49
C SER A 71 -7.76 6.60 -2.25
N VAL A 72 -8.46 6.42 -1.12
CA VAL A 72 -7.86 6.05 0.16
C VAL A 72 -7.65 4.54 0.17
N TRP A 73 -6.41 4.10 0.40
CA TRP A 73 -6.10 2.68 0.55
C TRP A 73 -6.24 2.28 2.02
N GLN A 74 -7.33 1.58 2.35
CA GLN A 74 -7.55 1.05 3.69
C GLN A 74 -6.97 -0.36 3.83
N ILE A 75 -6.23 -0.60 4.91
CA ILE A 75 -5.62 -1.91 5.18
C ILE A 75 -6.06 -2.38 6.56
N ASN A 76 -6.85 -3.45 6.57
CA ASN A 76 -7.29 -4.16 7.77
C ASN A 76 -6.96 -5.65 7.63
N ALA A 77 -5.79 -6.06 8.07
CA ALA A 77 -5.33 -7.43 7.95
C ALA A 77 -4.68 -7.90 9.28
N PRO A 78 -5.49 -8.20 10.31
CA PRO A 78 -5.00 -8.53 11.65
C PRO A 78 -4.14 -9.80 11.67
N ASP A 79 -4.43 -10.77 10.80
CA ASP A 79 -3.70 -12.04 10.71
C ASP A 79 -2.48 -11.99 9.79
N SER A 80 -2.27 -10.86 9.10
CA SER A 80 -1.18 -10.70 8.14
C SER A 80 0.19 -10.86 8.80
N LYS A 81 1.12 -11.48 8.06
CA LYS A 81 2.54 -11.55 8.42
C LYS A 81 3.35 -10.36 7.89
N LEU A 82 2.68 -9.37 7.28
CA LEU A 82 3.35 -8.26 6.62
C LEU A 82 4.21 -7.46 7.62
N ARG A 83 5.48 -7.30 7.27
CA ARG A 83 6.50 -6.60 8.06
C ARG A 83 7.04 -5.38 7.34
N ILE A 84 7.07 -5.41 6.01
CA ILE A 84 7.56 -4.32 5.18
C ILE A 84 6.48 -3.99 4.16
N LEU A 85 6.05 -2.73 4.15
CA LEU A 85 5.21 -2.15 3.12
C LEU A 85 6.00 -1.04 2.42
N GLU A 86 6.20 -1.19 1.13
CA GLU A 86 6.86 -0.20 0.29
C GLU A 86 5.91 0.23 -0.83
N VAL A 87 5.70 1.54 -0.95
CA VAL A 87 4.87 2.15 -1.98
C VAL A 87 5.68 3.22 -2.68
N ARG A 88 5.81 3.13 -4.00
CA ARG A 88 6.53 4.12 -4.81
C ARG A 88 5.73 4.54 -6.01
N MET A 89 5.87 5.81 -6.40
CA MET A 89 5.33 6.36 -7.66
C MET A 89 3.82 6.09 -7.81
N SER A 90 3.09 5.97 -6.70
CA SER A 90 1.72 5.44 -6.67
C SER A 90 0.73 6.55 -6.32
N CYS A 91 -0.31 6.69 -7.14
CA CYS A 91 -1.29 7.78 -7.06
C CYS A 91 -2.37 7.52 -5.99
N LEU A 92 -1.96 7.39 -4.72
CA LEU A 92 -2.85 7.21 -3.58
C LEU A 92 -3.08 8.55 -2.87
N LYS A 93 -4.32 8.81 -2.46
CA LYS A 93 -4.64 10.00 -1.65
C LYS A 93 -4.07 9.88 -0.23
N ARG A 94 -4.28 8.73 0.39
CA ARG A 94 -3.86 8.39 1.76
C ARG A 94 -3.79 6.88 1.91
N ILE A 95 -2.89 6.38 2.75
CA ILE A 95 -2.94 5.01 3.26
C ILE A 95 -3.46 5.04 4.71
N GLU A 96 -4.53 4.30 4.96
CA GLU A 96 -5.10 4.12 6.30
C GLU A 96 -4.87 2.69 6.76
N VAL A 97 -3.95 2.52 7.71
CA VAL A 97 -3.64 1.21 8.27
C VAL A 97 -4.49 1.00 9.51
N LEU A 98 -5.65 0.37 9.36
CA LEU A 98 -6.58 0.10 10.46
C LEU A 98 -6.00 -0.96 11.42
N CYS A 99 -5.45 -2.04 10.87
CA CYS A 99 -4.80 -3.09 11.66
C CYS A 99 -3.73 -3.84 10.84
N LEU A 100 -2.47 -3.69 11.25
CA LEU A 100 -1.32 -4.48 10.75
C LEU A 100 -0.31 -4.71 11.89
N PRO A 101 -0.55 -5.70 12.76
CA PRO A 101 0.18 -5.81 14.02
C PRO A 101 1.67 -6.13 13.88
N LYS A 102 2.08 -6.75 12.75
CA LYS A 102 3.46 -7.16 12.48
C LYS A 102 4.24 -6.19 11.60
N LEU A 103 3.61 -5.11 11.13
CA LEU A 103 4.27 -4.11 10.28
C LEU A 103 5.42 -3.45 11.06
N LYS A 104 6.63 -3.51 10.52
CA LYS A 104 7.84 -2.93 11.12
C LYS A 104 8.32 -1.70 10.38
N HIS A 105 8.19 -1.70 9.06
CA HIS A 105 8.65 -0.62 8.19
C HIS A 105 7.58 -0.26 7.17
N LEU A 106 7.29 1.04 7.08
CA LEU A 106 6.48 1.62 6.02
C LEU A 106 7.34 2.65 5.29
N TYR A 107 7.52 2.44 4.00
CA TYR A 107 8.19 3.38 3.09
C TYR A 107 7.18 3.83 2.05
N TRP A 108 6.98 5.14 1.95
CA TRP A 108 6.19 5.73 0.88
C TRP A 108 7.00 6.83 0.21
N ASP A 109 7.34 6.56 -1.04
CA ASP A 109 8.07 7.46 -1.92
C ASP A 109 7.18 8.01 -3.01
N GLU A 110 7.41 9.27 -3.30
CA GLU A 110 6.61 10.07 -4.22
C GLU A 110 5.13 10.14 -3.83
N TRP A 111 4.86 10.66 -2.63
CA TRP A 111 3.51 11.05 -2.25
C TRP A 111 3.19 12.46 -2.79
N TYR A 112 1.98 12.64 -3.33
CA TYR A 112 1.57 13.83 -4.09
C TYR A 112 0.34 14.59 -3.53
N CYS A 113 -0.31 14.10 -2.47
CA CYS A 113 -1.58 14.69 -2.00
C CYS A 113 -1.37 15.86 -1.02
N PHE A 114 -2.36 16.73 -0.91
CA PHE A 114 -2.34 17.90 -0.03
C PHE A 114 -2.72 17.60 1.43
N GLU A 115 -3.32 16.44 1.71
CA GLU A 115 -3.79 16.07 3.06
C GLU A 115 -2.71 15.33 3.87
N ALA A 116 -3.00 14.78 5.05
CA ALA A 116 -2.04 13.88 5.71
C ALA A 116 -1.86 12.56 4.91
N PRO A 117 -0.62 12.06 4.66
CA PRO A 117 -0.37 10.88 3.84
C PRO A 117 -0.85 9.59 4.49
N LEU A 118 -0.80 9.53 5.82
CA LEU A 118 -1.02 8.32 6.59
C LEU A 118 -1.99 8.53 7.73
N ARG A 119 -2.72 7.46 8.06
CA ARG A 119 -3.47 7.34 9.31
C ARG A 119 -3.25 5.95 9.89
N PHE A 120 -2.86 5.89 11.15
CA PHE A 120 -2.65 4.63 11.86
C PHE A 120 -3.79 4.32 12.84
N GLY A 121 -4.25 3.07 12.78
CA GLY A 121 -4.99 2.39 13.84
C GLY A 121 -4.03 1.56 14.68
N SER A 122 -4.14 0.23 14.61
CA SER A 122 -3.30 -0.70 15.38
C SER A 122 -2.07 -1.17 14.59
N VAL A 123 -0.91 -0.59 14.91
CA VAL A 123 0.42 -0.95 14.35
C VAL A 123 1.50 -1.05 15.44
N PRO A 124 1.32 -1.89 16.47
CA PRO A 124 2.21 -1.96 17.63
C PRO A 124 3.68 -2.27 17.31
N SER A 125 3.96 -2.94 16.18
CA SER A 125 5.33 -3.32 15.80
C SER A 125 6.05 -2.29 14.92
N LEU A 126 5.42 -1.15 14.60
CA LEU A 126 5.99 -0.17 13.69
C LEU A 126 7.23 0.48 14.32
N LYS A 127 8.35 0.43 13.60
CA LYS A 127 9.68 0.87 14.05
C LYS A 127 10.25 1.98 13.19
N GLY A 128 10.10 1.83 11.87
CA GLY A 128 10.60 2.78 10.89
C GLY A 128 9.48 3.27 9.98
N LEU A 129 9.46 4.58 9.76
CA LEU A 129 8.61 5.24 8.78
C LEU A 129 9.50 6.11 7.90
N CYS A 130 9.28 6.08 6.59
CA CYS A 130 9.94 6.99 5.65
C CYS A 130 8.88 7.51 4.69
N LEU A 131 8.78 8.84 4.59
CA LEU A 131 7.82 9.54 3.75
C LEU A 131 8.59 10.55 2.89
N ILE A 132 8.53 10.37 1.57
CA ILE A 132 9.12 11.30 0.61
C ILE A 132 7.98 11.94 -0.17
N CYS A 133 7.83 13.25 0.00
CA CYS A 133 6.86 14.05 -0.75
C CYS A 133 7.50 14.57 -2.03
N CYS A 134 6.84 14.38 -3.17
CA CYS A 134 7.30 14.88 -4.47
C CYS A 134 6.41 15.99 -5.05
N ALA A 135 5.40 16.45 -4.30
CA ALA A 135 4.60 17.57 -4.77
C ALA A 135 5.36 18.90 -4.61
N THR A 136 5.25 19.71 -5.66
CA THR A 136 6.12 20.86 -5.91
C THR A 136 5.50 22.20 -5.51
N ILE A 137 4.20 22.25 -5.16
CA ILE A 137 3.45 23.48 -4.87
C ILE A 137 2.35 23.21 -3.80
N ASP A 138 2.21 24.12 -2.82
CA ASP A 138 1.09 24.26 -1.84
C ASP A 138 0.62 23.00 -1.10
N HIS A 139 1.45 22.42 -0.23
CA HIS A 139 0.94 21.48 0.77
C HIS A 139 0.25 22.20 1.93
N GLN A 140 -0.93 21.72 2.31
CA GLN A 140 -1.45 22.02 3.63
C GLN A 140 -0.49 21.37 4.65
N GLU A 141 0.08 22.19 5.54
CA GLU A 141 0.91 21.66 6.63
C GLU A 141 0.12 20.58 7.37
N PHE A 142 0.69 19.38 7.47
CA PHE A 142 0.10 18.30 8.26
C PHE A 142 0.96 18.04 9.49
N CYS A 143 0.29 17.75 10.59
CA CYS A 143 0.98 17.52 11.85
C CYS A 143 1.46 16.06 11.91
N LEU A 144 2.78 15.85 11.96
CA LEU A 144 3.35 14.51 12.13
C LEU A 144 2.82 13.80 13.38
N SER A 145 2.55 14.53 14.47
CA SER A 145 1.98 13.93 15.68
C SER A 145 0.58 13.36 15.47
N GLN A 146 -0.22 13.95 14.57
CA GLN A 146 -1.54 13.44 14.20
C GLN A 146 -1.41 12.17 13.34
N VAL A 147 -0.45 12.16 12.40
CA VAL A 147 -0.15 10.99 11.58
C VAL A 147 0.30 9.81 12.45
N LEU A 148 1.21 10.08 13.38
CA LEU A 148 1.80 9.08 14.28
C LEU A 148 0.93 8.74 15.48
N HIS A 149 -0.25 9.34 15.60
CA HIS A 149 -1.17 9.08 16.69
C HIS A 149 -1.54 7.59 16.73
N GLY A 150 -1.33 6.93 17.88
CA GLY A 150 -1.57 5.50 18.06
C GLY A 150 -0.34 4.60 17.81
N THR A 151 0.75 5.15 17.31
CA THR A 151 2.04 4.44 17.22
C THR A 151 2.79 4.57 18.55
N ARG A 152 3.37 3.47 19.05
CA ARG A 152 4.01 3.45 20.39
C ARG A 152 5.52 3.19 20.38
N ASN A 153 6.07 2.74 19.24
CA ASN A 153 7.42 2.14 19.18
C ASN A 153 8.30 2.66 18.02
N ILE A 154 7.91 3.77 17.39
CA ILE A 154 8.71 4.37 16.30
C ILE A 154 9.97 4.99 16.89
N HIS A 155 11.11 4.63 16.31
CA HIS A 155 12.43 5.16 16.68
C HIS A 155 13.27 5.55 15.46
N THR A 156 12.71 5.41 14.26
CA THR A 156 13.32 5.87 13.00
C THR A 156 12.24 6.56 12.17
N LEU A 157 12.47 7.83 11.84
CA LEU A 157 11.64 8.71 11.03
C LEU A 157 12.51 9.28 9.91
#